data_AF-A0AA39NXU3-F1
#
_entry.id   AF-A0AA39NXU3-F1
#
_cell.length_a   1.000
_cell.length_b   1.000
_cell.length_c   1.000
_cell.angle_alpha   90.00
_cell.angle_beta   90.00
_cell.angle_gamma   90.00
#
_symmetry.space_group_name_H-M   'P 1'
#
loop_
_entity.id
_entity.type
_entity.pdbx_description
1 polymer ?
#
loop_
_entity_poly.entity_id
_entity_poly.type
_entity_poly.pdbx_seq_one_letter_code
_entity_poly.pdbx_strand_id
1 'polypeptide(L)'
;TDLDRHNLLLINNCIYLNQILHINYMTYDVQRNQDSINPCTHSDIMMLTCEDSSDDQSHSYLYARVIGIFHVIVQLVGTWNSSSKNNSAKKMEFLWVHWYSFDTAISSGFKARCLPCLGFLSEDDPEAFGFIDPRDVICASHIVLAYHYGQTQDILPPSICR
;
A
#
# COMPACT_ATOMS: atom_id res chain seq x y z
N THR A 1 -2.58 -20.45 -10.92
CA THR A 1 -2.75 -20.53 -12.40
C THR A 1 -4.21 -20.23 -12.74
N ASP A 2 -4.57 -20.00 -14.01
CA ASP A 2 -5.97 -19.63 -14.36
C ASP A 2 -7.01 -20.64 -13.87
N LEU A 3 -6.64 -21.91 -13.71
CA LEU A 3 -7.47 -22.96 -13.12
C LEU A 3 -7.89 -22.65 -11.66
N ASP A 4 -7.00 -22.03 -10.87
CA ASP A 4 -7.28 -21.70 -9.47
C ASP A 4 -8.24 -20.52 -9.32
N ARG A 5 -8.26 -19.61 -10.31
CA ARG A 5 -9.16 -18.44 -10.33
C ARG A 5 -10.62 -18.84 -10.53
N HIS A 6 -10.88 -19.90 -11.31
CA HIS A 6 -12.23 -20.44 -11.53
C HIS A 6 -12.85 -21.04 -10.27
N ASN A 7 -12.02 -21.34 -9.28
CA ASN A 7 -12.43 -21.94 -8.02
C ASN A 7 -12.66 -20.87 -6.93
N LEU A 8 -12.50 -19.58 -7.20
CA LEU A 8 -12.66 -18.53 -6.20
C LEU A 8 -14.04 -17.88 -6.34
N LEU A 9 -14.90 -18.04 -5.34
CA LEU A 9 -16.19 -17.38 -5.25
C LEU A 9 -16.12 -16.18 -4.31
N LEU A 10 -16.50 -15.01 -4.82
CA LEU A 10 -16.81 -13.83 -4.00
C LEU A 10 -18.21 -14.02 -3.39
N ILE A 11 -18.27 -14.16 -2.07
CA ILE A 11 -19.55 -14.28 -1.37
C ILE A 11 -20.33 -12.97 -1.54
N ASN A 12 -21.60 -13.10 -1.91
CA ASN A 12 -22.52 -11.99 -2.23
C ASN A 12 -22.09 -11.12 -3.42
N ASN A 13 -21.01 -11.47 -4.14
CA ASN A 13 -20.46 -10.66 -5.23
C ASN A 13 -20.23 -9.18 -4.82
N CYS A 14 -19.80 -8.97 -3.58
CA CYS A 14 -19.63 -7.65 -2.97
C CYS A 14 -18.19 -7.40 -2.55
N ILE A 15 -17.73 -6.15 -2.74
CA ILE A 15 -16.50 -5.62 -2.16
C ILE A 15 -16.92 -4.58 -1.13
N TYR A 16 -16.42 -4.71 0.09
CA TYR A 16 -16.74 -3.81 1.19
C TYR A 16 -15.62 -2.80 1.38
N LEU A 17 -15.98 -1.52 1.52
CA LEU A 17 -15.06 -0.44 1.86
C LEU A 17 -14.98 -0.29 3.38
N ASN A 18 -13.77 -0.21 3.91
CA ASN A 18 -13.49 0.10 5.31
C ASN A 18 -12.93 1.51 5.43
N GLN A 19 -13.24 2.18 6.54
CA GLN A 19 -12.76 3.54 6.79
C GLN A 19 -11.37 3.58 7.43
N ILE A 20 -11.07 2.60 8.30
CA ILE A 20 -9.86 2.61 9.13
C ILE A 20 -9.19 1.24 9.05
N LEU A 21 -7.88 1.24 8.90
CA LEU A 21 -7.00 0.09 9.05
C LEU A 21 -6.11 0.31 10.26
N HIS A 22 -5.91 -0.73 11.07
CA HIS A 22 -5.00 -0.70 12.19
C HIS A 22 -3.81 -1.62 11.95
N ILE A 23 -2.60 -1.09 12.10
CA ILE A 23 -1.36 -1.84 11.90
C ILE A 23 -0.54 -1.79 13.18
N ASN A 24 -0.13 -2.96 13.66
CA ASN A 24 0.79 -3.05 14.79
C ASN A 24 2.22 -3.06 14.28
N TYR A 25 3.07 -2.21 14.83
CA TYR A 25 4.49 -2.13 14.49
C TYR A 25 5.35 -2.16 15.75
N MET A 26 6.62 -2.48 15.56
CA MET A 26 7.61 -2.46 16.63
C MET A 26 8.36 -1.14 16.59
N THR A 27 8.41 -0.44 17.72
CA THR A 27 9.23 0.75 17.90
C THR A 27 10.69 0.34 18.16
N TYR A 28 11.62 1.28 17.99
CA TYR A 28 13.06 1.04 18.15
C TYR A 28 13.47 0.50 19.53
N ASP A 29 12.68 0.76 20.56
CA ASP A 29 12.87 0.28 21.92
C ASP A 29 12.20 -1.09 22.19
N VAL A 30 11.84 -1.82 21.13
CA VAL A 30 11.22 -3.16 21.17
C VAL A 30 9.85 -3.15 21.85
N GLN A 31 9.18 -1.99 21.87
CA GLN A 31 7.78 -1.89 22.28
C GLN A 31 6.86 -2.11 21.08
N ARG A 32 5.62 -2.49 21.36
CA ARG A 32 4.56 -2.58 20.36
C ARG A 32 3.77 -1.29 20.38
N ASN A 33 3.60 -0.69 19.21
CA ASN A 33 2.68 0.41 19.02
C ASN A 33 1.73 0.10 17.85
N GLN A 34 0.70 0.94 17.70
CA GLN A 34 -0.34 0.73 16.71
C GLN A 34 -0.59 2.03 15.93
N ASP A 35 -0.51 1.93 14.60
CA ASP A 35 -0.91 2.99 13.69
C ASP A 35 -2.36 2.82 13.27
N SER A 36 -3.03 3.94 13.03
CA SER A 36 -4.38 4.00 12.46
C SER A 36 -4.29 4.72 11.12
N ILE A 37 -4.50 3.96 10.05
CA ILE A 37 -4.50 4.45 8.68
C ILE A 37 -5.93 4.78 8.31
N ASN A 38 -6.13 6.01 7.88
CA ASN A 38 -7.41 6.51 7.39
C ASN A 38 -7.16 7.24 6.07
N PRO A 39 -7.73 6.76 4.94
CA PRO A 39 -7.52 7.37 3.62
C PRO A 39 -7.83 8.87 3.58
N CYS A 40 -8.68 9.38 4.48
CA CYS A 40 -9.06 10.80 4.50
C CYS A 40 -8.15 11.69 5.36
N THR A 41 -7.34 11.15 6.27
CA THR A 41 -6.58 11.96 7.23
C THR A 41 -5.12 11.54 7.39
N HIS A 42 -4.84 10.24 7.40
CA HIS A 42 -3.52 9.65 7.60
C HIS A 42 -3.38 8.46 6.65
N SER A 43 -3.27 8.77 5.36
CA SER A 43 -3.33 7.81 4.26
C SER A 43 -1.97 7.26 3.86
N ASP A 44 -0.89 7.93 4.23
CA ASP A 44 0.44 7.58 3.75
C ASP A 44 1.02 6.40 4.55
N ILE A 45 1.60 5.44 3.83
CA ILE A 45 2.12 4.19 4.37
C ILE A 45 3.54 3.93 3.88
N MET A 46 4.26 3.10 4.63
CA MET A 46 5.64 2.70 4.36
C MET A 46 5.76 1.19 4.29
N MET A 47 6.48 0.70 3.28
CA MET A 47 6.71 -0.73 2.99
C MET A 47 8.20 -1.00 2.74
N LEU A 48 8.60 -2.27 2.82
CA LEU A 48 9.96 -2.69 2.43
C LEU A 48 10.04 -2.84 0.92
N THR A 49 11.17 -2.43 0.33
CA THR A 49 11.49 -2.77 -1.06
C THR A 49 11.75 -4.27 -1.20
N CYS A 50 11.31 -4.88 -2.30
CA CYS A 50 11.53 -6.31 -2.56
C CYS A 50 12.99 -6.65 -2.93
N GLU A 51 13.79 -5.66 -3.34
CA GLU A 51 15.12 -5.90 -3.90
C GLU A 51 16.24 -5.64 -2.90
N ASP A 52 17.00 -6.70 -2.59
CA ASP A 52 18.38 -6.65 -2.10
C ASP A 52 19.30 -6.10 -3.20
N SER A 53 19.03 -4.88 -3.68
CA SER A 53 19.96 -4.20 -4.57
C SER A 53 21.20 -3.87 -3.76
N SER A 54 22.31 -4.55 -4.07
CA SER A 54 23.62 -4.44 -3.40
C SER A 54 24.31 -3.08 -3.59
N ASP A 55 23.56 -2.06 -4.00
CA ASP A 55 24.01 -0.67 -4.03
C ASP A 55 23.64 -0.03 -2.69
N ASP A 56 24.67 0.31 -1.91
CA ASP A 56 24.65 1.02 -0.62
C ASP A 56 23.97 2.42 -0.68
N GLN A 57 23.32 2.75 -1.79
CA GLN A 57 22.70 4.04 -2.12
C GLN A 57 21.21 3.94 -2.46
N SER A 58 20.62 2.74 -2.58
CA SER A 58 19.19 2.58 -2.82
C SER A 58 18.40 2.69 -1.50
N HIS A 59 17.34 3.51 -1.50
CA HIS A 59 16.51 3.70 -0.32
C HIS A 59 15.64 2.45 -0.10
N SER A 60 15.81 1.76 1.04
CA SER A 60 15.25 0.43 1.31
C SER A 60 13.73 0.38 1.54
N TYR A 61 13.02 1.49 1.31
CA TYR A 61 11.61 1.61 1.63
C TYR A 61 10.80 2.18 0.48
N LEU A 62 9.57 1.72 0.35
CA LEU A 62 8.58 2.27 -0.56
C LEU A 62 7.54 3.06 0.23
N TYR A 63 7.02 4.10 -0.40
CA TYR A 63 5.92 4.89 0.15
C TYR A 63 4.75 4.87 -0.79
N ALA A 64 3.55 4.83 -0.23
CA ALA A 64 2.32 4.94 -1.01
C ALA A 64 1.26 5.70 -0.21
N ARG A 65 0.31 6.30 -0.91
CA ARG A 65 -0.90 6.89 -0.34
C ARG A 65 -2.06 5.91 -0.51
N VAL A 66 -2.67 5.50 0.59
CA VAL A 66 -3.87 4.65 0.57
C VAL A 66 -5.07 5.48 0.12
N ILE A 67 -5.68 5.05 -0.98
CA ILE A 67 -6.90 5.64 -1.54
C ILE A 67 -8.13 4.94 -0.97
N GLY A 68 -8.04 3.62 -0.80
CA GLY A 68 -9.16 2.82 -0.30
C GLY A 68 -8.70 1.56 0.43
N ILE A 69 -9.43 1.23 1.49
CA ILE A 69 -9.24 0.01 2.26
C ILE A 69 -10.43 -0.89 1.96
N PHE A 70 -10.17 -2.10 1.47
CA PHE A 70 -11.21 -3.00 1.04
C PHE A 70 -11.11 -4.34 1.75
N HIS A 71 -12.26 -5.00 1.88
CA HIS A 71 -12.29 -6.42 2.18
C HIS A 71 -13.34 -7.14 1.35
N VAL A 72 -13.04 -8.40 1.07
CA VAL A 72 -13.92 -9.33 0.38
C VAL A 72 -14.03 -10.61 1.19
N ILE A 73 -15.18 -11.27 1.08
CA ILE A 73 -15.35 -12.59 1.65
C ILE A 73 -15.23 -13.58 0.49
N VAL A 74 -14.19 -14.41 0.52
CA VAL A 74 -13.86 -15.37 -0.53
C VAL A 74 -14.07 -16.80 -0.05
N GLN A 75 -14.57 -17.64 -0.93
CA GLN A 75 -14.66 -19.09 -0.70
C GLN A 75 -13.96 -19.80 -1.85
N LEU A 76 -12.99 -20.65 -1.53
CA LEU A 76 -12.38 -21.52 -2.51
C LEU A 76 -13.25 -22.77 -2.68
N VAL A 77 -13.69 -23.00 -3.90
CA VAL A 77 -14.48 -24.15 -4.33
C VAL A 77 -13.56 -25.05 -5.14
N GLY A 78 -12.86 -25.96 -4.46
CA GLY A 78 -11.91 -26.89 -5.07
C GLY A 78 -12.41 -28.35 -5.06
N THR A 79 -12.19 -29.02 -6.19
CA THR A 79 -12.80 -30.27 -6.66
C THR A 79 -12.62 -31.51 -5.78
N TRP A 80 -13.70 -32.30 -5.67
CA TRP A 80 -13.81 -33.72 -5.33
C TRP A 80 -12.46 -34.48 -5.25
N ASN A 81 -11.88 -34.64 -4.04
CA ASN A 81 -11.04 -35.78 -3.61
C ASN A 81 -10.18 -35.51 -2.35
N SER A 82 -10.60 -34.65 -1.43
CA SER A 82 -10.05 -34.68 -0.07
C SER A 82 -11.13 -34.32 0.94
N SER A 83 -11.79 -35.35 1.44
CA SER A 83 -12.50 -35.31 2.71
C SER A 83 -11.55 -34.71 3.77
N SER A 84 -11.85 -33.51 4.29
CA SER A 84 -10.98 -32.63 5.10
C SER A 84 -10.14 -31.68 4.23
N LYS A 85 -10.37 -30.36 4.15
CA LYS A 85 -10.59 -29.40 5.25
C LYS A 85 -11.12 -28.06 4.70
N ASN A 86 -12.28 -27.62 5.20
CA ASN A 86 -12.79 -26.24 5.22
C ASN A 86 -13.00 -25.49 3.87
N ASN A 87 -14.16 -25.70 3.24
CA ASN A 87 -14.83 -24.69 2.38
C ASN A 87 -15.35 -23.50 3.20
N SER A 88 -14.62 -23.06 4.24
CA SER A 88 -15.05 -21.93 5.06
C SER A 88 -14.78 -20.63 4.32
N ALA A 89 -15.77 -19.75 4.28
CA ALA A 89 -15.61 -18.37 3.87
C ALA A 89 -14.42 -17.72 4.61
N LYS A 90 -13.51 -17.08 3.87
CA LYS A 90 -12.38 -16.33 4.41
C LYS A 90 -12.53 -14.87 4.09
N LYS A 91 -12.27 -14.00 5.06
CA LYS A 91 -12.13 -12.56 4.84
C LYS A 91 -10.73 -12.30 4.29
N MET A 92 -10.64 -11.59 3.16
CA MET A 92 -9.38 -11.11 2.59
C MET A 92 -9.45 -9.59 2.54
N GLU A 93 -8.39 -8.94 3.02
CA GLU A 93 -8.26 -7.48 3.07
C GLU A 93 -7.17 -7.06 2.08
N PHE A 94 -7.39 -5.94 1.40
CA PHE A 94 -6.43 -5.38 0.46
C PHE A 94 -6.57 -3.86 0.40
N LEU A 95 -5.47 -3.18 0.12
CA LEU A 95 -5.39 -1.72 0.00
C LEU A 95 -5.26 -1.36 -1.46
N TRP A 96 -5.98 -0.32 -1.89
CA TRP A 96 -5.72 0.35 -3.16
C TRP A 96 -4.92 1.62 -2.89
N VAL A 97 -3.79 1.77 -3.57
CA VAL A 97 -2.84 2.85 -3.28
C VAL A 97 -2.40 3.59 -4.53
N HIS A 98 -1.92 4.82 -4.33
CA HIS A 98 -1.14 5.61 -5.27
C HIS A 98 0.31 5.64 -4.80
N TRP A 99 1.24 5.18 -5.64
CA TRP A 99 2.65 5.08 -5.29
C TRP A 99 3.37 6.44 -5.34
N TYR A 100 4.32 6.62 -4.42
CA TYR A 100 5.29 7.70 -4.49
C TYR A 100 6.56 7.22 -5.18
N SER A 101 7.21 8.11 -5.93
CA SER A 101 8.56 7.96 -6.43
C SER A 101 9.51 8.92 -5.74
N PHE A 102 10.79 8.55 -5.69
CA PHE A 102 11.84 9.44 -5.20
C PHE A 102 12.23 10.43 -6.30
N ASP A 103 12.33 11.71 -5.93
CA ASP A 103 12.92 12.71 -6.80
C ASP A 103 14.45 12.55 -6.77
N THR A 104 14.98 11.91 -7.81
CA THR A 104 16.43 11.66 -7.97
C THR A 104 17.20 12.91 -8.36
N ALA A 105 16.54 13.99 -8.77
CA ALA A 105 17.21 15.26 -9.06
C ALA A 105 17.68 15.97 -7.77
N ILE A 106 17.06 15.66 -6.63
CA ILE A 106 17.38 16.24 -5.33
C ILE A 106 18.32 15.31 -4.57
N SER A 107 19.54 15.78 -4.29
CA SER A 107 20.47 15.04 -3.43
C SER A 107 19.87 14.87 -2.04
N SER A 108 19.72 13.61 -1.60
CA SER A 108 19.12 13.26 -0.32
C SER A 108 19.96 12.24 0.45
N GLY A 109 19.59 12.00 1.71
CA GLY A 109 20.25 11.09 2.62
C GLY A 109 21.27 11.75 3.54
N PHE A 110 21.93 10.94 4.36
CA PHE A 110 22.81 11.41 5.43
C PHE A 110 23.96 12.29 4.94
N LYS A 111 24.56 11.97 3.78
CA LYS A 111 25.66 12.76 3.20
C LYS A 111 25.20 14.15 2.76
N ALA A 112 24.02 14.24 2.16
CA ALA A 112 23.40 15.49 1.73
C ALA A 112 22.77 16.28 2.89
N ARG A 113 22.60 15.64 4.06
CA ARG A 113 21.88 16.18 5.23
C ARG A 113 20.46 16.67 4.87
N CYS A 114 19.85 16.03 3.88
CA CYS A 114 18.53 16.36 3.36
C CYS A 114 17.66 15.09 3.37
N LEU A 115 16.38 15.24 3.72
CA LEU A 115 15.42 14.14 3.63
C LEU A 115 15.18 13.78 2.15
N PRO A 116 14.86 12.51 1.84
CA PRO A 116 14.38 12.13 0.53
C PRO A 116 13.14 12.94 0.14
N CYS A 117 13.15 13.47 -1.08
CA CYS A 117 11.98 14.15 -1.63
C CYS A 117 11.15 13.13 -2.40
N LEU A 118 9.84 13.16 -2.17
CA LEU A 118 8.87 12.25 -2.76
C LEU A 118 7.94 13.02 -3.69
N GLY A 119 7.62 12.41 -4.84
CA GLY A 119 6.60 12.87 -5.77
C GLY A 119 5.59 11.76 -6.03
N PHE A 120 4.37 12.11 -6.42
CA PHE A 120 3.43 11.11 -6.92
C PHE A 120 3.89 10.61 -8.29
N LEU A 121 3.71 9.32 -8.53
CA LEU A 121 3.79 8.79 -9.89
C LEU A 121 2.63 9.35 -10.73
N SER A 122 2.90 9.70 -11.98
CA SER A 122 1.87 10.22 -12.89
C SER A 122 0.82 9.14 -13.17
N GLU A 123 -0.45 9.51 -13.33
CA GLU A 123 -1.51 8.55 -13.73
C GLU A 123 -1.23 7.85 -15.07
N ASP A 124 -0.47 8.49 -15.96
CA ASP A 124 -0.05 7.89 -17.23
C ASP A 124 0.92 6.70 -17.03
N ASP A 125 1.51 6.59 -15.84
CA ASP A 125 2.36 5.46 -15.47
C ASP A 125 1.48 4.25 -15.13
N PRO A 126 1.61 3.12 -15.84
CA PRO A 126 0.84 1.91 -15.55
C PRO A 126 1.10 1.35 -14.14
N GLU A 127 2.19 1.76 -13.49
CA GLU A 127 2.57 1.36 -12.13
C GLU A 127 2.18 2.40 -11.07
N ALA A 128 1.51 3.50 -11.44
CA ALA A 128 1.10 4.53 -10.48
C ALA A 128 0.18 4.01 -9.38
N PHE A 129 -0.72 3.08 -9.73
CA PHE A 129 -1.69 2.52 -8.81
C PHE A 129 -1.43 1.04 -8.57
N GLY A 130 -1.65 0.59 -7.34
CA GLY A 130 -1.42 -0.80 -6.97
C GLY A 130 -2.40 -1.32 -5.92
N PHE A 131 -2.47 -2.65 -5.84
CA PHE A 131 -3.10 -3.35 -4.73
C PHE A 131 -2.04 -3.96 -3.82
N ILE A 132 -2.20 -3.77 -2.51
CA ILE A 132 -1.25 -4.24 -1.49
C ILE A 132 -1.98 -5.07 -0.44
N ASP A 133 -1.31 -6.10 0.07
CA ASP A 133 -1.74 -6.80 1.28
C ASP A 133 -1.40 -5.93 2.51
N PRO A 134 -2.35 -5.64 3.42
CA PRO A 134 -2.08 -4.88 4.63
C PRO A 134 -0.92 -5.42 5.48
N ARG A 135 -0.55 -6.69 5.32
CA ARG A 135 0.57 -7.34 6.01
C ARG A 135 1.94 -6.89 5.50
N ASP A 136 2.03 -6.35 4.29
CA ASP A 136 3.28 -5.85 3.70
C ASP A 136 3.61 -4.43 4.18
N VAL A 137 2.64 -3.76 4.82
CA VAL A 137 2.79 -2.42 5.38
C VAL A 137 3.53 -2.49 6.72
N ILE A 138 4.63 -1.76 6.82
CA ILE A 138 5.44 -1.68 8.04
C ILE A 138 4.75 -0.79 9.07
N CYS A 139 4.39 0.43 8.65
CA CYS A 139 3.81 1.47 9.50
C CYS A 139 3.16 2.57 8.65
N ALA A 140 2.41 3.45 9.30
CA ALA A 140 1.98 4.70 8.70
C ALA A 140 3.19 5.65 8.56
N SER A 141 3.19 6.44 7.50
CA SER A 141 4.20 7.46 7.24
C SER A 141 3.60 8.85 7.35
N HIS A 142 4.36 9.80 7.90
CA HIS A 142 3.97 11.20 7.89
C HIS A 142 4.82 11.95 6.88
N ILE A 143 4.28 12.16 5.68
CA ILE A 143 4.95 12.87 4.59
C ILE A 143 4.65 14.37 4.71
N VAL A 144 5.71 15.17 4.83
CA VAL A 144 5.59 16.63 4.92
C VAL A 144 5.62 17.22 3.52
N LEU A 145 4.61 18.04 3.20
CA LEU A 145 4.54 18.74 1.93
C LEU A 145 5.70 19.73 1.77
N ALA A 146 6.35 19.70 0.61
CA ALA A 146 7.38 20.65 0.23
C ALA A 146 6.74 21.93 -0.36
N TYR A 147 6.17 22.77 0.52
CA TYR A 147 5.40 23.98 0.14
C TYR A 147 6.11 24.92 -0.83
N HIS A 148 7.45 24.93 -0.87
CA HIS A 148 8.23 25.77 -1.77
C HIS A 148 8.00 25.45 -3.26
N TYR A 149 7.66 24.20 -3.60
CA TYR A 149 7.37 23.79 -4.98
C TYR A 149 5.96 24.17 -5.46
N GLY A 150 5.12 24.69 -4.57
CA GLY A 150 3.74 25.06 -4.92
C GLY A 150 2.84 23.85 -5.17
N GLN A 151 1.79 24.06 -5.97
CA GLN A 151 0.83 23.02 -6.38
C GLN A 151 0.98 22.75 -7.87
N THR A 152 0.86 21.49 -8.28
CA THR A 152 0.82 21.08 -9.68
C THR A 152 -0.48 20.35 -9.97
N GLN A 153 -1.02 20.55 -11.19
CA GLN A 153 -2.15 19.78 -11.73
C GLN A 153 -1.68 18.75 -12.77
N ASP A 154 -0.38 18.65 -12.98
CA ASP A 154 0.20 17.87 -14.08
C ASP A 154 0.30 16.38 -13.74
N ILE A 155 0.22 16.03 -12.45
CA ILE A 155 0.40 14.65 -11.95
C ILE A 155 -0.93 13.91 -11.80
N LEU A 156 -2.02 14.64 -11.53
CA LEU A 156 -3.35 14.08 -11.37
C LEU A 156 -4.41 15.05 -11.94
N PRO A 157 -5.35 14.57 -12.77
CA PRO A 157 -6.51 15.35 -13.16
C PRO A 157 -7.45 15.55 -11.95
N PRO A 158 -8.41 16.49 -12.04
CA PRO A 158 -9.40 16.69 -10.99
C PRO A 158 -10.15 15.38 -10.69
N SER A 159 -9.99 14.86 -9.47
CA SER A 159 -10.61 13.63 -9.01
C SER A 159 -11.59 13.89 -7.87
N ILE A 160 -12.54 12.96 -7.71
CA ILE A 160 -13.54 13.00 -6.61
C ILE A 160 -12.96 12.39 -5.33
N CYS A 161 -11.92 11.56 -5.47
CA CYS A 161 -11.15 10.99 -4.37
C CYS A 161 -10.10 12.02 -3.92
N ARG A 162 -10.27 12.58 -2.73
CA ARG A 162 -9.29 13.47 -2.08
C ARG A 162 -8.28 12.70 -1.27
#